data_AF-A0A8T1GXB7-F1
#
_entry.id   AF-A0A8T1GXB7-F1
#
_cell.length_a   1.000
_cell.length_b   1.000
_cell.length_c   1.000
_cell.angle_alpha   90.00
_cell.angle_beta   90.00
_cell.angle_gamma   90.00
#
_symmetry.space_group_name_H-M   'P 1'
#
loop_
_entity.id
_entity.type
_entity.pdbx_description
1 polymer ?
#
loop_
_entity_poly.entity_id
_entity_poly.type
_entity_poly.pdbx_seq_one_letter_code
_entity_poly.pdbx_strand_id
1 'polypeptide(L)'
;MNGQFGLMFDGWTSGTTHFVAIYGIFTKDGILSQLLSISPAEYGQSAEAYLEMIDAVLELYNKDSAMIMFIVADNCATNQAIATRLGVPLIGCASHRFNLAVCRYLEGYKPLINQVQTLCIQLRYPNNAAKLARHTHY
;
A
#
# COMPACT_ATOMS: atom_id res chain seq x y z
N MET A 1 -27.67 12.14 -4.48
CA MET A 1 -26.35 11.84 -3.86
C MET A 1 -25.29 12.25 -4.87
N ASN A 2 -24.88 13.52 -4.88
CA ASN A 2 -23.85 14.00 -5.80
C ASN A 2 -22.53 14.09 -5.04
N GLY A 3 -21.49 13.43 -5.53
CA GLY A 3 -20.13 13.58 -5.02
C GLY A 3 -19.66 12.57 -3.98
N GLN A 4 -20.40 11.47 -3.74
CA GLN A 4 -19.90 10.35 -2.93
C GLN A 4 -18.86 9.52 -3.70
N PHE A 5 -17.83 9.05 -2.99
CA PHE A 5 -16.75 8.23 -3.55
C PHE A 5 -16.17 7.30 -2.48
N GLY A 6 -15.43 6.28 -2.91
CA GLY A 6 -14.55 5.51 -2.04
C GLY A 6 -13.13 6.03 -2.12
N LEU A 7 -12.33 5.75 -1.09
CA LEU A 7 -10.89 5.98 -1.15
C LEU A 7 -10.14 4.67 -1.26
N MET A 8 -9.01 4.70 -1.95
CA MET A 8 -8.05 3.61 -1.96
C MET A 8 -6.67 4.15 -1.63
N PHE A 9 -5.97 3.46 -0.73
CA PHE A 9 -4.66 3.87 -0.28
C PHE A 9 -3.65 2.76 -0.51
N ASP A 10 -2.44 3.15 -0.88
CA ASP A 10 -1.27 2.29 -0.85
C ASP A 10 -0.10 3.01 -0.19
N GLY A 11 0.67 2.25 0.59
CA GLY A 11 1.80 2.75 1.36
C GLY A 11 3.04 1.93 1.06
N TRP A 12 4.13 2.57 0.64
CA TRP A 12 5.40 1.89 0.39
C TRP A 12 6.59 2.68 0.92
N THR A 13 7.66 1.98 1.23
CA THR A 13 8.91 2.60 1.69
C THR A 13 9.95 2.53 0.59
N SER A 14 10.56 3.68 0.28
CA SER A 14 11.72 3.79 -0.61
C SER A 14 12.86 4.46 0.15
N GLY A 15 13.95 3.72 0.36
CA GLY A 15 15.05 4.16 1.21
C GLY A 15 14.58 4.40 2.65
N THR A 16 14.76 5.63 3.13
CA THR A 16 14.34 6.06 4.47
C THR A 16 12.96 6.72 4.50
N THR A 17 12.30 6.85 3.35
CA THR A 17 11.06 7.61 3.21
C THR A 17 9.88 6.68 2.94
N HIS A 18 8.82 6.84 3.74
CA HIS A 18 7.55 6.19 3.50
C HIS A 18 6.65 7.11 2.68
N PHE A 19 6.04 6.58 1.63
CA PHE A 19 5.14 7.30 0.73
C PHE A 19 3.74 6.72 0.85
N VAL A 20 2.75 7.60 0.67
CA VAL A 20 1.34 7.25 0.63
C VAL A 20 0.76 7.77 -0.66
N ALA A 21 0.09 6.88 -1.40
CA ALA A 21 -0.75 7.26 -2.53
C ALA A 21 -2.22 7.20 -2.12
N ILE A 22 -2.97 8.24 -2.47
CA ILE A 22 -4.41 8.34 -2.24
C ILE A 22 -5.12 8.37 -3.59
N TYR A 23 -6.06 7.45 -3.79
CA TYR A 23 -6.92 7.38 -4.96
C TYR A 23 -8.38 7.61 -4.57
N GLY A 24 -9.10 8.37 -5.39
CA GLY A 24 -10.55 8.45 -5.37
C GLY A 24 -11.15 7.39 -6.30
N ILE A 25 -12.10 6.62 -5.79
CA ILE A 25 -12.86 5.61 -6.55
C ILE A 25 -14.30 6.10 -6.68
N PHE A 26 -14.77 6.29 -7.90
CA PHE A 26 -16.15 6.70 -8.18
C PHE A 26 -16.65 6.06 -9.46
N THR A 27 -17.96 6.16 -9.68
CA THR A 27 -18.58 5.66 -10.91
C THR A 27 -18.97 6.82 -11.81
N LYS A 28 -18.47 6.79 -13.04
CA LYS A 28 -18.92 7.64 -14.15
C LYS A 28 -18.74 6.82 -15.42
N ASP A 29 -19.84 6.28 -15.95
CA ASP A 29 -19.86 5.38 -17.10
C ASP A 29 -18.97 4.12 -16.91
N GLY A 30 -18.76 3.70 -15.66
CA GLY A 30 -17.84 2.64 -15.26
C GLY A 30 -17.18 2.93 -13.91
N ILE A 31 -16.36 2.01 -13.41
CA ILE A 31 -15.51 2.27 -12.23
C ILE A 31 -14.30 3.08 -12.69
N LEU A 32 -14.12 4.25 -12.11
CA LEU A 32 -12.95 5.09 -12.31
C LEU A 32 -12.14 5.17 -11.02
N SER A 33 -10.82 5.04 -11.15
CA SER A 33 -9.85 5.29 -10.08
C SER A 33 -8.97 6.47 -10.50
N GLN A 34 -9.00 7.55 -9.74
CA GLN A 34 -8.19 8.74 -9.99
C GLN A 34 -7.17 8.89 -8.87
N LEU A 35 -5.88 9.03 -9.23
CA LEU A 35 -4.86 9.41 -8.27
C LEU A 35 -5.11 10.85 -7.82
N LEU A 36 -5.27 11.06 -6.52
CA LEU A 36 -5.53 12.36 -5.90
C LEU A 36 -4.26 12.98 -5.32
N SER A 37 -3.38 12.15 -4.74
CA SER A 37 -2.12 12.60 -4.14
C SER A 37 -1.11 11.45 -4.06
N ILE A 38 0.18 11.80 -4.16
CA ILE A 38 1.30 10.99 -3.69
C ILE A 38 2.16 11.92 -2.83
N SER A 39 2.33 11.58 -1.56
CA SER A 39 3.16 12.37 -0.66
C SER A 39 3.96 11.49 0.29
N PRO A 40 5.12 11.95 0.75
CA PRO A 40 5.80 11.33 1.88
C PRO A 40 4.96 11.45 3.16
N ALA A 41 4.97 10.40 3.99
CA ALA A 41 4.34 10.39 5.32
C ALA A 41 5.24 11.10 6.35
N GLU A 42 5.53 12.37 6.12
CA GLU A 42 6.49 13.17 6.91
C GLU A 42 6.04 13.37 8.37
N TYR A 43 4.73 13.41 8.59
CA TYR A 43 4.13 13.66 9.91
C TYR A 43 3.78 12.37 10.68
N GLY A 44 4.27 11.23 10.20
CA GLY A 44 4.11 9.93 10.84
C GLY A 44 3.19 8.98 10.09
N GLN A 45 3.16 7.73 10.58
CA GLN A 45 2.37 6.63 9.98
C GLN A 45 1.22 6.17 10.88
N SER A 46 0.80 7.03 11.81
CA SER A 46 -0.37 6.78 12.66
C SER A 46 -1.66 7.00 11.88
N ALA A 47 -2.76 6.45 12.37
CA ALA A 47 -4.07 6.68 11.77
C ALA A 47 -4.46 8.17 11.82
N GLU A 48 -4.03 8.90 12.85
CA GLU A 48 -4.23 10.36 12.99
C GLU A 48 -3.52 11.13 11.87
N ALA A 49 -2.23 10.87 11.65
CA ALA A 49 -1.46 11.53 10.60
C ALA A 49 -2.03 11.22 9.20
N TYR A 50 -2.50 10.00 8.99
CA TYR A 50 -3.19 9.62 7.75
C TYR A 50 -4.53 10.35 7.58
N LEU A 51 -5.32 10.52 8.64
CA LEU A 51 -6.58 11.27 8.58
C LEU A 51 -6.34 12.74 8.23
N GLU A 52 -5.34 13.38 8.86
CA GLU A 52 -4.94 14.75 8.52
C GLU A 52 -4.51 14.87 7.05
N MET A 53 -3.75 13.88 6.54
CA MET A 53 -3.37 13.83 5.12
C MET A 53 -4.59 13.66 4.20
N ILE A 54 -5.54 12.79 4.57
CA ILE A 54 -6.78 12.59 3.80
C ILE A 54 -7.57 13.89 3.73
N ASP A 55 -7.80 14.54 4.87
CA ASP A 55 -8.56 15.79 4.93
C ASP A 55 -7.89 16.89 4.09
N ALA A 56 -6.57 17.07 4.23
CA ALA A 56 -5.82 18.04 3.43
C ALA A 56 -5.90 17.75 1.92
N VAL A 57 -5.84 16.48 1.50
CA VAL A 57 -5.99 16.10 0.10
C VAL A 57 -7.41 16.36 -0.39
N LEU A 58 -8.44 16.05 0.39
CA LEU A 58 -9.83 16.27 0.01
C LEU A 58 -10.18 17.76 -0.12
N GLU A 59 -9.63 18.61 0.76
CA GLU A 59 -9.79 20.06 0.70
C GLU A 59 -9.33 20.64 -0.65
N LEU A 60 -8.23 20.14 -1.23
CA LEU A 60 -7.74 20.56 -2.55
C LEU A 60 -8.77 20.36 -3.68
N TYR A 61 -9.70 19.42 -3.51
CA TYR A 61 -10.74 19.09 -4.47
C TYR A 61 -12.13 19.61 -4.05
N ASN A 62 -12.22 20.46 -3.02
CA ASN A 62 -13.46 20.92 -2.40
C ASN A 62 -14.36 19.73 -1.98
N LYS A 63 -13.75 18.76 -1.31
CA LYS A 63 -14.39 17.56 -0.76
C LYS A 63 -14.15 17.49 0.75
N ASP A 64 -14.97 16.69 1.41
CA ASP A 64 -14.85 16.40 2.85
C ASP A 64 -14.97 14.89 3.10
N SER A 65 -14.56 14.48 4.30
CA SER A 65 -14.55 13.07 4.72
C SER A 65 -15.95 12.46 4.85
N ALA A 66 -17.02 13.25 4.99
CA ALA A 66 -18.40 12.76 5.01
C ALA A 66 -18.88 12.28 3.62
N MET A 67 -18.14 12.60 2.55
CA MET A 67 -18.39 12.07 1.20
C MET A 67 -17.78 10.67 0.97
N ILE A 68 -16.94 10.18 1.89
CA ILE A 68 -16.29 8.87 1.78
C ILE A 68 -17.31 7.78 2.13
N MET A 69 -17.46 6.80 1.23
CA MET A 69 -18.39 5.69 1.41
C MET A 69 -17.71 4.39 1.85
N PHE A 70 -16.43 4.22 1.55
CA PHE A 70 -15.64 3.04 1.88
C PHE A 70 -14.16 3.32 1.70
N ILE A 71 -13.32 2.50 2.32
CA ILE A 71 -11.87 2.50 2.12
C ILE A 71 -11.44 1.17 1.51
N VAL A 72 -10.56 1.20 0.52
CA VAL A 72 -9.85 0.03 -0.01
C VAL A 72 -8.39 0.14 0.41
N ALA A 73 -7.95 -0.76 1.28
CA ALA A 73 -6.57 -0.80 1.74
C ALA A 73 -6.22 -2.20 2.24
N ASP A 74 -4.95 -2.44 2.57
CA ASP A 74 -4.60 -3.68 3.26
C ASP A 74 -5.24 -3.75 4.66
N ASN A 75 -5.34 -4.95 5.22
CA ASN A 75 -6.03 -5.14 6.50
C ASN A 75 -5.12 -4.88 7.71
N CYS A 76 -4.19 -3.92 7.62
CA CYS A 76 -3.32 -3.58 8.74
C CYS A 76 -4.07 -2.79 9.83
N ALA A 77 -3.51 -2.75 11.04
CA ALA A 77 -4.13 -2.10 12.19
C ALA A 77 -4.39 -0.60 11.96
N THR A 78 -3.47 0.08 11.28
CA THR A 78 -3.62 1.52 10.94
C THR A 78 -4.82 1.75 10.03
N ASN A 79 -4.96 0.96 8.96
CA ASN A 79 -6.09 1.09 8.02
C ASN A 79 -7.44 0.71 8.64
N GLN A 80 -7.45 -0.28 9.52
CA GLN A 80 -8.63 -0.60 10.33
C GLN A 80 -9.02 0.57 11.25
N ALA A 81 -8.05 1.23 11.90
CA ALA A 81 -8.30 2.37 12.75
C ALA A 81 -8.82 3.58 11.97
N ILE A 82 -8.28 3.86 10.78
CA ILE A 82 -8.76 4.92 9.88
C ILE A 82 -10.23 4.66 9.50
N ALA A 83 -10.55 3.47 8.99
CA ALA A 83 -11.91 3.12 8.60
C ALA A 83 -12.90 3.20 9.76
N THR A 84 -12.48 2.74 10.96
CA THR A 84 -13.28 2.83 12.19
C THR A 84 -13.56 4.29 12.57
N ARG A 85 -12.55 5.17 12.51
CA ARG A 85 -12.69 6.59 12.85
C ARG A 85 -13.55 7.36 11.85
N LEU A 86 -13.48 7.01 10.56
CA LEU A 86 -14.35 7.56 9.53
C LEU A 86 -15.76 6.96 9.55
N GLY A 87 -15.98 5.84 10.26
CA GLY A 87 -17.27 5.16 10.32
C GLY A 87 -17.67 4.48 9.01
N VAL A 88 -16.69 4.10 8.18
CA VAL A 88 -16.91 3.52 6.84
C VAL A 88 -16.36 2.10 6.75
N PRO A 89 -16.90 1.24 5.88
CA PRO A 89 -16.38 -0.11 5.67
C PRO A 89 -14.95 -0.12 5.08
N LEU A 90 -14.12 -1.04 5.56
CA LEU A 90 -12.82 -1.37 5.00
C LEU A 90 -12.93 -2.59 4.08
N ILE A 91 -12.57 -2.40 2.81
CA ILE A 91 -12.48 -3.44 1.79
C ILE A 91 -11.02 -3.87 1.67
N GLY A 92 -10.75 -5.12 2.06
CA GLY A 92 -9.39 -5.66 2.08
C GLY A 92 -8.74 -5.76 0.70
N CYS A 93 -7.49 -5.32 0.62
CA CYS A 93 -6.68 -5.35 -0.59
C CYS A 93 -6.58 -6.75 -1.21
N ALA A 94 -6.92 -6.86 -2.50
CA ALA A 94 -6.91 -8.13 -3.23
C ALA A 94 -5.49 -8.71 -3.39
N SER A 95 -4.50 -7.86 -3.67
CA SER A 95 -3.10 -8.30 -3.79
C SER A 95 -2.56 -8.82 -2.47
N HIS A 96 -2.90 -8.18 -1.34
CA HIS A 96 -2.52 -8.66 -0.02
C HIS A 96 -3.13 -10.04 0.29
N ARG A 97 -4.42 -10.24 -0.02
CA ARG A 97 -5.09 -11.55 0.13
C ARG A 97 -4.43 -12.62 -0.75
N PHE A 98 -4.08 -12.27 -1.98
CA PHE A 98 -3.37 -13.17 -2.89
C PHE A 98 -1.98 -13.53 -2.35
N ASN A 99 -1.22 -12.54 -1.86
CA ASN A 99 0.07 -12.78 -1.23
C ASN A 99 -0.03 -13.74 -0.03
N LEU A 100 -1.03 -13.56 0.83
CA LEU A 100 -1.28 -14.49 1.94
C LEU A 100 -1.57 -15.92 1.46
N ALA A 101 -2.34 -16.08 0.37
CA ALA A 101 -2.61 -17.38 -0.23
C ALA A 101 -1.32 -18.03 -0.78
N VAL A 102 -0.47 -17.26 -1.46
CA VAL A 102 0.84 -17.71 -1.94
C VAL A 102 1.76 -18.10 -0.78
N CYS A 103 1.83 -17.29 0.27
CA CYS A 103 2.61 -17.61 1.48
C CYS A 103 2.19 -18.96 2.09
N ARG A 104 0.89 -19.24 2.18
CA ARG A 104 0.37 -20.52 2.68
C ARG A 104 0.72 -21.68 1.74
N TYR A 105 0.56 -21.49 0.43
CA TYR A 105 0.93 -22.50 -0.56
C TYR A 105 2.43 -22.86 -0.49
N LEU A 106 3.28 -21.86 -0.23
CA LEU A 106 4.72 -22.01 -0.18
C LEU A 106 5.25 -22.56 1.16
N GLU A 107 4.39 -22.80 2.15
CA GLU A 107 4.82 -23.21 3.50
C GLU A 107 5.62 -24.54 3.49
N GLY A 108 5.21 -25.51 2.66
CA GLY A 108 5.95 -26.76 2.46
C GLY A 108 7.32 -26.60 1.78
N TYR A 109 7.55 -25.48 1.09
CA TYR A 109 8.80 -25.16 0.39
C TYR A 109 9.73 -24.27 1.20
N LYS A 110 9.36 -23.92 2.45
CA LYS A 110 10.12 -23.01 3.32
C LYS A 110 11.61 -23.39 3.45
N PRO A 111 12.01 -24.68 3.55
CA PRO A 111 13.43 -25.03 3.58
C PRO A 111 14.20 -24.62 2.32
N LEU A 112 13.61 -24.84 1.13
CA LEU A 112 14.21 -24.47 -0.14
C LEU A 112 14.24 -22.94 -0.31
N ILE A 113 13.14 -22.27 0.04
CA ILE A 113 13.05 -20.80 0.01
C ILE A 113 14.11 -20.18 0.91
N ASN A 114 14.32 -20.74 2.11
CA ASN A 114 15.37 -20.28 3.02
C ASN A 114 16.77 -20.43 2.40
N GLN A 115 17.07 -21.56 1.73
CA GLN A 115 18.36 -21.75 1.05
C GLN A 115 18.57 -20.71 -0.06
N VAL A 116 17.53 -20.47 -0.88
CA VAL A 116 17.56 -19.44 -1.93
C VAL A 116 17.77 -18.06 -1.30
N GLN A 117 17.05 -17.73 -0.22
CA GLN A 117 17.20 -16.46 0.49
C GLN A 117 18.62 -16.28 1.04
N THR A 118 19.19 -17.31 1.67
CA THR A 118 20.58 -17.29 2.16
C THR A 118 21.56 -17.01 1.02
N LEU A 119 21.40 -17.69 -0.12
CA LEU A 119 22.22 -17.45 -1.31
C LEU A 119 22.06 -16.02 -1.83
N CYS A 120 20.83 -15.53 -1.98
CA CYS A 120 20.56 -14.15 -2.41
C CYS A 120 21.18 -13.11 -1.47
N ILE A 121 21.15 -13.34 -0.15
CA ILE A 121 21.85 -12.46 0.82
C ILE A 121 23.35 -12.43 0.52
N GLN A 122 23.98 -13.59 0.35
CA GLN A 122 25.41 -13.69 0.07
C GLN A 122 25.80 -13.01 -1.25
N LEU A 123 24.96 -13.13 -2.28
CA LEU A 123 25.19 -12.53 -3.59
C LEU A 123 25.08 -11.00 -3.59
N ARG A 124 24.44 -10.39 -2.59
CA ARG A 124 24.36 -8.92 -2.45
C ARG A 124 25.63 -8.28 -1.89
N TYR A 125 26.56 -9.05 -1.33
CA TYR A 125 27.82 -8.48 -0.83
C TYR A 125 28.68 -7.94 -1.99
N PRO A 126 29.35 -6.78 -1.85
CA PRO A 126 30.01 -6.10 -2.97
C PRO A 126 30.94 -6.99 -3.81
N ASN A 127 31.78 -7.80 -3.16
CA ASN A 127 32.72 -8.70 -3.86
C ASN A 127 31.99 -9.84 -4.59
N ASN A 128 30.94 -10.38 -3.97
CA ASN A 128 30.15 -11.46 -4.56
C ASN A 128 29.28 -10.96 -5.71
N ALA A 129 28.69 -9.77 -5.57
CA ALA A 129 27.92 -9.09 -6.61
C ALA A 129 28.81 -8.79 -7.83
N ALA A 130 30.03 -8.27 -7.61
CA ALA A 130 31.00 -8.03 -8.69
C ALA A 130 31.41 -9.32 -9.41
N LYS A 131 31.51 -10.44 -8.69
CA LYS A 131 31.77 -11.75 -9.28
C LYS A 131 30.54 -12.27 -10.04
N LEU A 132 29.34 -12.14 -9.47
CA LEU A 132 28.08 -12.55 -10.08
C LEU A 132 27.85 -11.83 -11.41
N ALA A 133 28.14 -10.53 -11.50
CA ALA A 133 28.01 -9.73 -12.72
C ALA A 133 28.84 -10.27 -13.90
N ARG A 134 29.91 -11.04 -13.64
CA ARG A 134 30.69 -11.71 -14.70
C ARG A 134 29.99 -12.95 -15.28
N HIS A 135 29.01 -13.48 -14.56
CA HIS A 135 28.26 -14.70 -14.90
C HIS A 135 26.80 -14.42 -15.28
N THR A 136 26.31 -13.21 -14.99
CA THR A 136 24.95 -12.77 -15.35
C THR A 136 25.05 -11.63 -16.35
N HIS A 137 24.57 -11.86 -17.57
CA HIS A 137 24.42 -10.80 -18.56
C HIS A 137 23.20 -9.95 -18.21
N TYR A 138 23.42 -8.70 -17.81
CA TYR A 138 22.44 -7.63 -17.91
C TYR A 138 23.00 -6.59 -18.89
#